data_AF-A0A1I4EGS5-F1
#
_entry.id   AF-A0A1I4EGS5-F1
#
_cell.length_a   1.000
_cell.length_b   1.000
_cell.length_c   1.000
_cell.angle_alpha   90.00
_cell.angle_beta   90.00
_cell.angle_gamma   90.00
#
_symmetry.space_group_name_H-M   'P 1'
#
loop_
_entity.id
_entity.type
_entity.pdbx_description
1 polymer ?
#
loop_
_entity_poly.entity_id
_entity_poly.type
_entity_poly.pdbx_seq_one_letter_code
_entity_poly.pdbx_strand_id
1 'polypeptide(L)'
;MAAKTAAEPTACTCSQFEADGKTTGCTATTARLFAPGHDAKLKSFLIRAGAEGHQVTRTDASGHRTITSAADAAKGFKFAYMITSGIKRAQDKAAAKKDKGTGRKKVATKKPQVVTAKVGRWLRTGVIEGDEFVYTDARGNERRTAKFTVQG
;
A
#
# COMPACT_ATOMS: atom_id res chain seq x y z
N MET A 1 -42.42 -32.66 -2.54
CA MET A 1 -41.49 -31.57 -2.92
C MET A 1 -41.32 -30.68 -1.70
N ALA A 2 -40.19 -30.75 -1.00
CA ALA A 2 -39.97 -29.92 0.19
C ALA A 2 -39.64 -28.49 -0.25
N ALA A 3 -40.50 -27.53 0.11
CA ALA A 3 -40.22 -26.12 -0.08
C ALA A 3 -38.95 -25.77 0.71
N LYS A 4 -37.91 -25.36 -0.02
CA LYS A 4 -36.64 -24.92 0.55
C LYS A 4 -36.92 -23.58 1.22
N THR A 5 -37.13 -23.58 2.54
CA THR A 5 -37.33 -22.37 3.34
C THR A 5 -36.25 -21.36 2.95
N ALA A 6 -36.66 -20.24 2.36
CA ALA A 6 -35.74 -19.17 2.02
C ALA A 6 -35.11 -18.68 3.34
N ALA A 7 -33.78 -18.80 3.44
CA ALA A 7 -33.07 -18.31 4.61
C ALA A 7 -33.32 -16.80 4.72
N GLU A 8 -33.80 -16.37 5.89
CA GLU A 8 -34.03 -14.96 6.19
C GLU A 8 -32.71 -14.19 5.98
N PRO A 9 -32.74 -13.03 5.30
CA PRO A 9 -31.52 -12.31 4.96
C PRO A 9 -30.84 -11.83 6.25
N THR A 10 -29.67 -12.40 6.53
CA THR A 10 -28.85 -12.02 7.70
C THR A 10 -27.81 -10.98 7.28
N ALA A 11 -27.32 -10.20 8.23
CA ALA A 11 -26.22 -9.28 7.97
C ALA A 11 -24.99 -10.06 7.47
N CYS A 12 -24.29 -9.53 6.46
CA CYS A 12 -23.05 -10.14 5.97
C CYS A 12 -22.08 -10.37 7.12
N THR A 13 -21.50 -11.56 7.23
CA THR A 13 -20.48 -11.85 8.26
C THR A 13 -19.31 -10.88 8.20
N CYS A 14 -19.02 -10.31 7.03
CA CYS A 14 -18.00 -9.29 6.86
C CYS A 14 -18.25 -7.99 7.65
N SER A 15 -19.51 -7.61 7.92
CA SER A 15 -19.83 -6.40 8.70
C SER A 15 -19.61 -6.57 10.20
N GLN A 16 -19.42 -7.80 10.66
CA GLN A 16 -19.22 -8.14 12.06
C GLN A 16 -17.81 -7.81 12.56
N PHE A 17 -16.89 -7.45 11.66
CA PHE A 17 -15.48 -7.24 11.99
C PHE A 17 -15.13 -5.75 12.07
N GLU A 18 -14.45 -5.41 13.16
CA GLU A 18 -13.88 -4.10 13.44
C GLU A 18 -12.42 -4.25 13.90
N ALA A 19 -11.56 -3.31 13.55
CA ALA A 19 -10.18 -3.24 13.99
C ALA A 19 -9.76 -1.77 14.00
N ASP A 20 -9.19 -1.29 15.11
CA ASP A 20 -8.69 0.09 15.22
C ASP A 20 -9.74 1.17 14.88
N GLY A 21 -11.01 0.94 15.28
CA GLY A 21 -12.14 1.82 14.96
C GLY A 21 -12.55 1.81 13.48
N LYS A 22 -11.93 0.97 12.64
CA LYS A 22 -12.28 0.78 11.23
C LYS A 22 -13.12 -0.49 11.11
N THR A 23 -14.18 -0.42 10.31
CA THR A 23 -14.99 -1.59 9.93
C THR A 23 -14.78 -1.90 8.46
N THR A 24 -15.34 -3.01 7.99
CA THR A 24 -15.38 -3.31 6.54
C THR A 24 -16.31 -2.39 5.75
N GLY A 25 -17.09 -1.53 6.42
CA GLY A 25 -18.09 -0.64 5.80
C GLY A 25 -19.25 -1.40 5.13
N CYS A 26 -19.43 -2.68 5.45
CA CYS A 26 -20.49 -3.48 4.85
C CYS A 26 -21.83 -3.24 5.56
N THR A 27 -22.84 -2.83 4.80
CA THR A 27 -24.25 -2.75 5.21
C THR A 27 -25.14 -3.76 4.51
N ALA A 28 -24.55 -4.66 3.71
CA ALA A 28 -25.31 -5.64 2.92
C ALA A 28 -25.89 -6.75 3.79
N THR A 29 -27.13 -7.13 3.50
CA THR A 29 -27.78 -8.35 3.99
C THR A 29 -27.78 -9.42 2.90
N THR A 30 -27.69 -10.68 3.30
CA THR A 30 -27.55 -11.80 2.38
C THR A 30 -28.12 -13.07 2.99
N ALA A 31 -28.67 -13.95 2.14
CA ALA A 31 -29.10 -15.30 2.53
C ALA A 31 -27.91 -16.28 2.67
N ARG A 32 -26.69 -15.83 2.36
CA ARG A 32 -25.43 -16.59 2.47
C ARG A 32 -24.54 -15.97 3.56
N LEU A 33 -23.51 -16.69 4.01
CA LEU A 33 -22.49 -16.15 4.93
C LEU A 33 -21.87 -14.82 4.45
N PHE A 34 -21.64 -14.69 3.14
CA PHE A 34 -21.07 -13.49 2.53
C PHE A 34 -21.91 -13.02 1.35
N ALA A 35 -22.01 -11.70 1.20
CA ALA A 35 -22.42 -11.09 -0.06
C ALA A 35 -21.34 -11.36 -1.14
N PRO A 36 -21.71 -11.41 -2.44
CA PRO A 36 -20.75 -11.69 -3.50
C PRO A 36 -19.56 -10.71 -3.46
N GLY A 37 -18.33 -11.25 -3.38
CA GLY A 37 -17.08 -10.48 -3.32
C GLY A 37 -16.73 -9.88 -1.95
N HIS A 38 -17.57 -10.06 -0.92
CA HIS A 38 -17.29 -9.54 0.42
C HIS A 38 -16.31 -10.39 1.24
N ASP A 39 -16.09 -11.65 0.85
CA ASP A 39 -15.00 -12.49 1.36
C ASP A 39 -13.63 -11.85 1.06
N ALA A 40 -13.45 -11.29 -0.15
CA ALA A 40 -12.24 -10.58 -0.53
C ALA A 40 -12.05 -9.28 0.27
N LYS A 41 -13.14 -8.55 0.57
CA LYS A 41 -13.11 -7.36 1.43
C LYS A 41 -12.68 -7.73 2.85
N LEU A 42 -13.29 -8.75 3.45
CA LEU A 42 -12.92 -9.22 4.79
C LEU A 42 -11.46 -9.67 4.82
N LYS A 43 -11.02 -10.43 3.82
CA LYS A 43 -9.64 -10.88 3.71
C LYS A 43 -8.64 -9.71 3.66
N SER A 44 -8.86 -8.72 2.79
CA SER A 44 -7.98 -7.54 2.71
C SER A 44 -7.97 -6.72 4.00
N PHE A 45 -9.13 -6.60 4.65
CA PHE A 45 -9.27 -5.93 5.95
C PHE A 45 -8.44 -6.61 7.04
N LEU A 46 -8.60 -7.93 7.20
CA LEU A 46 -7.86 -8.72 8.19
C LEU A 46 -6.36 -8.73 7.92
N ILE A 47 -5.92 -8.83 6.66
CA ILE A 47 -4.50 -8.74 6.30
C ILE A 47 -3.93 -7.39 6.70
N ARG A 48 -4.65 -6.29 6.45
CA ARG A 48 -4.20 -4.95 6.81
C ARG A 48 -4.13 -4.76 8.32
N ALA A 49 -5.19 -5.12 9.04
CA ALA A 49 -5.23 -5.05 10.49
C ALA A 49 -4.09 -5.87 11.14
N GLY A 50 -3.89 -7.11 10.69
CA GLY A 50 -2.80 -7.96 11.19
C GLY A 50 -1.40 -7.47 10.80
N ALA A 51 -1.24 -6.85 9.64
CA ALA A 51 0.03 -6.25 9.22
C ALA A 51 0.39 -5.00 10.05
N GLU A 52 -0.62 -4.23 10.44
CA GLU A 52 -0.51 -3.06 11.32
C GLU A 52 -0.41 -3.47 12.81
N GLY A 53 -0.68 -4.74 13.14
CA GLY A 53 -0.61 -5.27 14.50
C GLY A 53 -1.87 -5.02 15.34
N HIS A 54 -2.98 -4.63 14.71
CA HIS A 54 -4.24 -4.36 15.38
C HIS A 54 -4.97 -5.65 15.75
N GLN A 55 -5.62 -5.63 16.91
CA GLN A 55 -6.59 -6.65 17.29
C GLN A 55 -7.89 -6.44 16.52
N VAL A 56 -8.57 -7.55 16.22
CA VAL A 56 -9.83 -7.58 15.49
C VAL A 56 -10.94 -7.99 16.46
N THR A 57 -11.95 -7.14 16.55
CA THR A 57 -13.19 -7.42 17.27
C THR A 57 -14.20 -7.99 16.29
N ARG A 58 -14.72 -9.18 16.60
CA ARG A 58 -15.87 -9.74 15.91
C ARG A 58 -17.10 -9.59 16.80
N THR A 59 -18.16 -9.00 16.27
CA THR A 59 -19.46 -8.89 16.94
C THR A 59 -20.44 -9.87 16.33
N ASP A 60 -20.81 -10.91 17.08
CA ASP A 60 -21.79 -11.89 16.62
C ASP A 60 -23.23 -11.31 16.64
N ALA A 61 -24.18 -12.00 16.02
CA ALA A 61 -25.57 -11.55 15.91
C ALA A 61 -26.24 -11.31 17.29
N SER A 62 -25.78 -11.98 18.34
CA SER A 62 -26.25 -11.78 19.72
C SER A 62 -25.61 -10.58 20.44
N GLY A 63 -24.78 -9.78 19.74
CA GLY A 63 -24.08 -8.63 20.31
C GLY A 63 -22.80 -8.97 21.09
N HIS A 64 -22.42 -10.25 21.16
CA HIS A 64 -21.19 -10.67 21.84
C HIS A 64 -19.96 -10.21 21.04
N ARG A 65 -19.04 -9.52 21.74
CA ARG A 65 -17.80 -9.00 21.15
C ARG A 65 -16.62 -9.90 21.53
N THR A 66 -16.03 -10.51 20.52
CA THR A 66 -14.85 -11.37 20.69
C THR A 66 -13.63 -10.65 20.10
N ILE A 67 -12.66 -10.31 20.95
CA ILE A 67 -11.42 -9.64 20.54
C ILE A 67 -10.35 -10.71 20.31
N THR A 68 -9.81 -10.79 19.10
CA THR A 68 -8.81 -11.78 18.72
C THR A 68 -7.79 -11.21 17.73
N SER A 69 -6.72 -11.95 17.45
CA SER A 69 -5.80 -11.58 16.37
C SER A 69 -6.48 -11.74 15.00
N ALA A 70 -6.03 -11.00 13.98
CA ALA A 70 -6.56 -11.15 12.62
C ALA A 70 -6.39 -12.58 12.06
N ALA A 71 -5.37 -13.31 12.51
CA ALA A 71 -5.14 -14.71 12.13
C ALA A 71 -6.14 -15.65 12.83
N ASP A 72 -6.40 -15.44 14.12
CA ASP A 72 -7.35 -16.23 14.90
C ASP A 72 -8.79 -16.01 14.44
N ALA A 73 -9.16 -14.74 14.19
CA ALA A 73 -10.45 -14.36 13.61
C ALA A 73 -10.72 -15.04 12.26
N ALA A 74 -9.66 -15.39 11.53
CA ALA A 74 -9.75 -16.01 10.22
C ALA A 74 -9.86 -17.55 10.24
N LYS A 75 -9.54 -18.21 11.36
CA LYS A 75 -9.44 -19.69 11.45
C LYS A 75 -10.70 -20.43 11.02
N GLY A 76 -11.88 -19.83 11.22
CA GLY A 76 -13.16 -20.39 10.81
C GLY A 76 -13.42 -20.39 9.30
N PHE A 77 -12.57 -19.76 8.49
CA PHE A 77 -12.79 -19.59 7.05
C PHE A 77 -11.79 -20.39 6.21
N LYS A 78 -12.25 -20.89 5.05
CA LYS A 78 -11.41 -21.62 4.09
C LYS A 78 -10.23 -20.79 3.54
N PHE A 79 -10.28 -19.46 3.67
CA PHE A 79 -9.23 -18.54 3.23
C PHE A 79 -8.27 -18.10 4.36
N ALA A 80 -8.31 -18.73 5.54
CA ALA A 80 -7.44 -18.41 6.68
C ALA A 80 -5.96 -18.38 6.31
N TYR A 81 -5.49 -19.37 5.55
CA TYR A 81 -4.10 -19.48 5.12
C TYR A 81 -3.66 -18.29 4.24
N MET A 82 -4.59 -17.69 3.49
CA MET A 82 -4.30 -16.54 2.65
C MET A 82 -4.12 -15.28 3.49
N ILE A 83 -4.84 -15.18 4.62
CA ILE A 83 -4.73 -14.06 5.55
C ILE A 83 -3.40 -14.16 6.31
N THR A 84 -3.07 -15.31 6.87
CA THR A 84 -1.78 -15.51 7.56
C THR A 84 -0.59 -15.25 6.65
N SER A 85 -0.62 -15.79 5.43
CA SER A 85 0.42 -15.53 4.41
C SER A 85 0.46 -14.06 4.00
N GLY A 86 -0.70 -13.41 3.89
CA GLY A 86 -0.82 -12.00 3.54
C GLY A 86 -0.24 -11.08 4.62
N ILE A 87 -0.55 -11.35 5.89
CA ILE A 87 -0.01 -10.63 7.06
C ILE A 87 1.51 -10.74 7.06
N LYS A 88 2.06 -11.95 6.94
CA LYS A 88 3.51 -12.18 6.90
C LYS A 88 4.18 -11.36 5.79
N ARG A 89 3.69 -11.47 4.54
CA ARG A 89 4.21 -10.69 3.40
C ARG A 89 4.13 -9.18 3.62
N ALA A 90 3.05 -8.70 4.24
CA ALA A 90 2.88 -7.28 4.52
C ALA A 90 3.82 -6.80 5.62
N GLN A 91 4.04 -7.59 6.66
CA GLN A 91 5.01 -7.34 7.73
C GLN A 91 6.45 -7.37 7.19
N ASP A 92 6.83 -8.38 6.39
CA ASP A 92 8.13 -8.45 5.72
C ASP A 92 8.36 -7.21 4.83
N LYS A 93 7.34 -6.78 4.09
CA LYS A 93 7.41 -5.55 3.28
C LYS A 93 7.50 -4.30 4.14
N ALA A 94 6.85 -4.26 5.29
CA ALA A 94 6.95 -3.13 6.23
C ALA A 94 8.34 -3.08 6.88
N ALA A 95 8.91 -4.21 7.28
CA ALA A 95 10.28 -4.35 7.75
C ALA A 95 11.28 -3.90 6.67
N ALA A 96 11.17 -4.45 5.45
CA ALA A 96 12.00 -4.06 4.32
C ALA A 96 11.87 -2.57 3.93
N LYS A 97 10.74 -1.91 4.24
CA LYS A 97 10.56 -0.47 4.07
C LYS A 97 11.18 0.34 5.22
N LYS A 98 11.19 -0.18 6.45
CA LYS A 98 11.91 0.43 7.58
C LYS A 98 13.42 0.42 7.34
N ASP A 99 13.95 -0.69 6.82
CA ASP A 99 15.35 -0.76 6.38
C ASP A 99 15.66 0.11 5.15
N LYS A 100 14.69 0.31 4.25
CA LYS A 100 14.79 1.26 3.11
C LYS A 100 14.37 2.69 3.46
N GLY A 101 14.22 3.00 4.75
CA GLY A 101 13.80 4.30 5.30
C GLY A 101 14.77 5.46 5.05
N THR A 102 15.91 5.22 4.39
CA THR A 102 16.84 6.25 3.89
C THR A 102 16.88 6.38 2.37
N GLY A 103 16.02 5.69 1.60
CA GLY A 103 16.21 5.69 0.14
C GLY A 103 15.03 5.17 -0.68
N ARG A 104 13.95 5.96 -0.76
CA ARG A 104 13.11 6.22 -1.95
C ARG A 104 11.74 6.72 -1.53
N LYS A 105 11.66 8.03 -1.23
CA LYS A 105 10.53 8.78 -1.79
C LYS A 105 10.63 8.58 -3.31
N LYS A 106 9.56 8.13 -3.96
CA LYS A 106 9.42 8.27 -5.41
C LYS A 106 9.36 9.79 -5.68
N VAL A 107 10.52 10.43 -5.75
CA VAL A 107 10.64 11.71 -6.42
C VAL A 107 10.36 11.38 -7.87
N ALA A 108 9.28 11.97 -8.41
CA ALA A 108 9.00 11.93 -9.83
C ALA A 108 10.32 12.19 -10.57
N THR A 109 10.71 11.29 -11.45
CA THR A 109 11.91 11.42 -12.27
C THR A 109 11.73 12.67 -13.13
N LYS A 110 12.14 13.84 -12.63
CA LYS A 110 12.43 14.99 -13.48
C LYS A 110 13.55 14.49 -14.38
N LYS A 111 13.21 14.25 -15.64
CA LYS A 111 14.18 13.91 -16.68
C LYS A 111 15.33 14.93 -16.55
N PRO A 112 16.60 14.50 -16.56
CA PRO A 112 17.73 15.43 -16.54
C PRO A 112 17.52 16.39 -17.71
N GLN A 113 17.26 17.66 -17.40
CA GLN A 113 17.12 18.67 -18.44
C GLN A 113 18.53 18.92 -18.95
N VAL A 114 18.82 18.34 -20.11
CA VAL A 114 20.01 18.68 -20.88
C VAL A 114 19.83 20.13 -21.30
N VAL A 115 20.66 21.01 -20.76
CA VAL A 115 20.60 22.44 -21.05
C VAL A 115 21.91 22.90 -21.66
N THR A 116 21.83 23.91 -22.50
CA THR A 116 23.00 24.62 -23.00
C THR A 116 23.28 25.78 -22.06
N ALA A 117 24.42 25.73 -21.37
CA ALA A 117 24.85 26.78 -20.46
C ALA A 117 26.18 27.38 -20.91
N LYS A 118 26.33 28.69 -20.68
CA LYS A 118 27.58 29.39 -20.91
C LYS A 118 28.50 29.20 -19.71
N VAL A 119 29.65 28.58 -19.96
CA VAL A 119 30.72 28.38 -18.97
C VAL A 119 31.93 29.18 -19.43
N GLY A 120 32.21 30.28 -18.71
CA GLY A 120 33.25 31.24 -19.11
C GLY A 120 32.92 31.89 -20.46
N ARG A 121 33.81 31.72 -21.45
CA ARG A 121 33.65 32.28 -22.81
C ARG A 121 32.89 31.34 -23.77
N TRP A 122 32.63 30.09 -23.40
CA TRP A 122 32.12 29.06 -24.30
C TRP A 122 30.72 28.57 -23.91
N LEU A 123 29.93 28.18 -24.90
CA LEU A 123 28.64 27.49 -24.71
C LEU A 123 28.89 25.98 -24.62
N ARG A 124 28.36 25.33 -23.58
CA ARG A 124 28.52 23.90 -23.34
C ARG A 124 27.16 23.28 -23.10
N THR A 125 26.94 22.10 -23.65
CA THR A 125 25.74 21.31 -23.41
C THR A 125 26.04 20.31 -22.30
N GLY A 126 25.19 20.27 -21.29
CA GLY A 126 25.44 19.51 -20.08
C GLY A 126 24.18 19.28 -19.28
N VAL A 127 24.33 18.63 -18.14
CA VAL A 127 23.24 18.34 -17.20
C VAL A 127 23.43 19.19 -15.96
N ILE A 128 22.36 19.85 -15.51
CA ILE A 128 22.36 20.50 -14.19
C ILE A 128 22.00 19.44 -13.15
N GLU A 129 22.95 19.14 -12.28
CA GLU A 129 22.75 18.30 -11.10
C GLU A 129 22.74 19.20 -9.86
N GLY A 130 21.55 19.60 -9.41
CA GLY A 130 21.42 20.51 -8.26
C GLY A 130 21.87 21.94 -8.60
N ASP A 131 22.92 22.41 -7.93
CA ASP A 131 23.53 23.73 -8.12
C ASP A 131 24.79 23.70 -9.02
N GLU A 132 25.17 22.53 -9.53
CA GLU A 132 26.34 22.35 -10.39
C GLU A 132 25.95 21.97 -11.81
N PHE A 133 26.59 22.60 -12.79
CA PHE A 133 26.49 22.24 -14.19
C PHE A 133 27.61 21.28 -14.55
N VAL A 134 27.24 20.06 -14.92
CA VAL A 134 28.14 19.01 -15.38
C VAL A 134 28.16 19.03 -16.90
N TYR A 135 29.34 19.27 -17.48
CA TYR A 135 29.51 19.30 -18.93
C TYR A 135 30.78 18.59 -19.36
N THR A 136 30.76 18.05 -20.58
CA THR A 136 31.96 17.47 -21.20
C THR A 136 32.75 18.57 -21.89
N ASP A 137 34.00 18.76 -21.48
CA ASP A 137 34.90 19.70 -22.15
C ASP A 137 35.35 19.17 -23.52
N ALA A 138 35.90 20.04 -24.37
CA ALA A 138 36.38 19.66 -25.72
C ALA A 138 37.48 18.59 -25.74
N ARG A 139 38.05 18.25 -24.58
CA ARG A 139 39.05 17.19 -24.37
C ARG A 139 38.45 15.87 -23.89
N GLY A 140 37.11 15.75 -23.86
CA GLY A 140 36.41 14.54 -23.42
C GLY A 140 36.33 14.35 -21.91
N ASN A 141 36.75 15.33 -21.11
CA ASN A 141 36.72 15.25 -19.65
C ASN A 141 35.44 15.85 -19.09
N GLU A 142 34.80 15.17 -18.14
CA GLU A 142 33.66 15.68 -17.39
C GLU A 142 34.11 16.74 -16.38
N ARG A 143 33.48 17.91 -16.44
CA ARG A 143 33.80 19.05 -15.59
C ARG A 143 32.52 19.56 -14.95
N ARG A 144 32.63 19.90 -13.66
CA ARG A 144 31.53 20.42 -12.84
C ARG A 144 31.83 21.86 -12.50
N THR A 145 30.84 22.74 -12.66
CA THR A 145 30.98 24.17 -12.31
C THR A 145 29.71 24.68 -11.66
N ALA A 146 29.86 25.43 -10.56
CA ALA A 146 28.78 26.18 -9.93
C ALA A 146 28.57 27.58 -10.55
N LYS A 147 29.47 28.02 -11.44
CA LYS A 147 29.39 29.31 -12.15
C LYS A 147 29.04 29.07 -13.61
N PHE A 148 27.76 29.12 -13.94
CA PHE A 148 27.25 28.99 -15.30
C PHE A 148 26.01 29.88 -15.49
N THR A 149 25.80 30.33 -16.72
CA THR A 149 24.56 31.04 -17.10
C THR A 149 23.79 30.17 -18.08
N VAL A 150 22.63 29.68 -17.67
CA VAL A 150 21.74 28.90 -18.55
C VAL A 150 21.17 29.84 -19.60
N GLN A 151 21.35 29.52 -20.87
CA GLN A 151 20.57 30.18 -21.93
C GLN A 151 19.33 29.32 -22.17
N GLY A 152 18.18 29.85 -21.76
CA GLY A 152 16.86 29.40 -22.23
C GLY A 152 16.52 30.02 -23.57
#